data_AF-A0A0R3RV47-F1
#
_entry.id   AF-A0A0R3RV47-F1
#
_cell.length_a   1.000
_cell.length_b   1.000
_cell.length_c   1.000
_cell.angle_alpha   90.00
_cell.angle_beta   90.00
_cell.angle_gamma   90.00
#
_symmetry.space_group_name_H-M   'P 1'
#
loop_
_entity.id
_entity.type
_entity.pdbx_description
1 polymer ?
#
loop_
_entity_poly.entity_id
_entity_poly.type
_entity_poly.pdbx_seq_one_letter_code
_entity_poly.pdbx_strand_id
1 'polypeptide(L)'
;MKLPYICETYAVNGHYTFVDASEICATLPTKYTNYGHKYGQLVQADNIFEWLFLTAMATENDYNDFFMGIRFRKSIGFERMDKLRLRLAPWDIGEPNLKNGNCVALRINKNGPAWFIDDCMKRKAVVCRLTNEKPMSMVPQTVRCPDGKEDWILGETHCYYLVSNTSMFSSGFKADHDCFKVSKKVN
;
A
#
# COMPACT_ATOMS: atom_id res chain seq x y z
N MET A 1 -2.11 27.45 6.85
CA MET A 1 -2.60 26.80 5.62
C MET A 1 -2.80 25.32 5.94
N LYS A 2 -4.04 24.86 6.18
CA LYS A 2 -4.33 23.43 6.41
C LYS A 2 -4.50 22.78 5.03
N LEU A 3 -3.63 21.83 4.69
CA LEU A 3 -3.75 21.07 3.45
C LEU A 3 -4.96 20.12 3.57
N PRO A 4 -5.93 20.15 2.63
CA PRO A 4 -7.20 19.41 2.74
C PRO A 4 -7.10 17.88 2.55
N TYR A 5 -5.89 17.33 2.51
CA TYR A 5 -5.62 15.88 2.34
C TYR A 5 -4.73 15.30 3.45
N ILE A 6 -4.59 16.00 4.58
CA ILE A 6 -3.79 15.48 5.69
C ILE A 6 -4.54 14.30 6.31
N CYS A 7 -3.99 13.10 6.16
CA CYS A 7 -4.33 11.97 7.02
C CYS A 7 -4.06 12.41 8.46
N GLU A 8 -5.11 12.67 9.25
CA GLU A 8 -4.92 12.92 10.66
C GLU A 8 -4.45 11.62 11.31
N THR A 9 -3.19 11.65 11.77
CA THR A 9 -2.60 10.55 12.52
C THR A 9 -2.88 10.72 14.00
N TYR A 10 -3.46 9.68 14.59
CA TYR A 10 -3.72 9.64 16.02
C TYR A 10 -2.76 8.66 16.69
N ALA A 11 -2.04 9.17 17.68
CA ALA A 11 -1.22 8.39 18.58
C ALA A 11 -2.09 7.77 19.68
N VAL A 12 -2.00 6.45 19.87
CA VAL A 12 -2.64 5.75 21.00
C VAL A 12 -1.54 5.33 21.98
N ASN A 13 -1.74 5.60 23.28
CA ASN A 13 -0.79 5.23 24.32
C ASN A 13 -0.67 3.70 24.46
N GLY A 14 0.56 3.20 24.46
CA GLY A 14 0.89 1.79 24.69
C GLY A 14 1.59 1.13 23.49
N HIS A 15 2.00 -0.13 23.69
CA HIS A 15 2.63 -0.95 22.66
C HIS A 15 1.79 -2.20 22.39
N TYR A 16 1.45 -2.44 21.12
CA TYR A 16 0.48 -3.44 20.70
C TYR A 16 1.03 -4.30 19.57
N THR A 17 0.56 -5.55 19.48
CA THR A 17 0.88 -6.40 18.33
C THR A 17 0.24 -5.83 17.07
N PHE A 18 0.68 -6.27 15.89
CA PHE A 18 0.11 -5.80 14.62
C PHE A 18 -1.41 -5.99 14.55
N VAL A 19 -1.91 -7.13 15.05
CA VAL A 19 -3.35 -7.46 15.02
C VAL A 19 -4.10 -6.56 16.00
N ASP A 20 -3.65 -6.47 17.25
CA ASP A 20 -4.30 -5.62 18.27
C ASP A 20 -4.32 -4.14 17.83
N ALA A 21 -3.20 -3.66 17.26
CA ALA A 21 -3.10 -2.29 16.75
C ALA A 21 -4.07 -2.04 15.59
N SER A 22 -4.23 -3.01 14.69
CA SER A 22 -5.20 -2.93 13.59
C SER A 22 -6.63 -2.83 14.10
N GLU A 23 -6.98 -3.63 15.11
CA GLU A 23 -8.32 -3.61 15.73
C GLU A 23 -8.58 -2.28 16.45
N ILE A 24 -7.60 -1.78 17.21
CA ILE A 24 -7.68 -0.46 17.85
C ILE A 24 -7.98 0.62 16.81
N CYS A 25 -7.19 0.69 15.73
CA CYS A 25 -7.40 1.70 14.70
C CYS A 25 -8.74 1.56 13.98
N ALA A 26 -9.25 0.34 13.79
CA ALA A 26 -10.55 0.08 13.18
C ALA A 26 -11.73 0.60 14.00
N THR A 27 -11.59 0.66 15.33
CA THR A 27 -12.63 1.17 16.24
C THR A 27 -12.59 2.67 16.47
N LEU A 28 -11.50 3.36 16.11
CA LEU A 28 -11.38 4.82 16.33
C LEU A 28 -12.53 5.65 15.73
N PRO A 29 -13.06 5.38 14.52
CA PRO A 29 -14.17 6.15 13.97
C PRO A 29 -15.44 6.12 14.85
N THR A 30 -15.71 4.99 15.53
CA THR A 30 -16.89 4.86 16.41
C THR A 30 -16.70 5.61 17.72
N LYS A 31 -15.45 5.82 18.15
CA LYS A 31 -15.10 6.57 19.36
C LYS A 31 -15.11 8.09 19.14
N TYR A 32 -14.79 8.54 17.92
CA TYR A 32 -14.67 9.97 17.57
C TYR A 32 -15.67 10.35 16.47
N THR A 33 -16.97 10.24 16.79
CA THR A 33 -18.09 10.46 15.85
C THR A 33 -18.19 11.88 15.29
N ASN A 34 -17.51 12.86 15.89
CA ASN A 34 -17.66 14.28 15.58
C ASN A 34 -16.88 14.74 14.34
N TYR A 35 -15.99 13.90 13.80
CA TYR A 35 -15.08 14.27 12.69
C TYR A 35 -15.58 13.82 11.31
N GLY A 36 -16.70 13.10 11.24
CA GLY A 36 -17.29 12.66 9.97
C GLY A 36 -16.51 11.57 9.22
N HIS A 37 -15.39 11.07 9.77
CA HIS A 37 -14.61 9.98 9.20
C HIS A 37 -15.32 8.63 9.33
N LYS A 38 -15.37 7.86 8.24
CA LYS A 38 -16.07 6.57 8.20
C LYS A 38 -15.19 5.37 8.51
N TYR A 39 -13.88 5.48 8.28
CA TYR A 39 -12.97 4.34 8.39
C TYR A 39 -11.69 4.71 9.14
N GLY A 40 -11.17 3.74 9.89
CA GLY A 40 -9.91 3.84 10.62
C GLY A 40 -9.08 2.59 10.40
N GLN A 41 -7.76 2.75 10.29
CA GLN A 41 -6.82 1.64 10.09
C GLN A 41 -5.42 2.02 10.55
N LEU A 42 -4.51 1.04 10.60
CA LEU A 42 -3.08 1.33 10.74
C LEU A 42 -2.60 2.27 9.65
N VAL A 43 -1.63 3.11 9.99
CA VAL A 43 -1.13 4.15 9.10
C VAL A 43 -0.56 3.60 7.78
N GLN A 44 -0.78 4.36 6.72
CA GLN A 44 -0.34 4.10 5.35
C GLN A 44 0.11 5.42 4.72
N ALA A 45 1.12 5.37 3.84
CA ALA A 45 1.53 6.49 3.01
C ALA A 45 1.19 6.19 1.54
N ASP A 46 0.27 6.94 0.96
CA ASP A 46 -0.13 6.79 -0.44
C ASP A 46 0.78 7.53 -1.41
N ASN A 47 1.52 8.52 -0.91
CA ASN A 47 2.42 9.38 -1.69
C ASN A 47 3.57 9.90 -0.82
N ILE A 48 4.54 10.55 -1.47
CA ILE A 48 5.76 11.04 -0.82
C ILE A 48 5.49 12.12 0.23
N PHE A 49 4.43 12.93 0.09
CA PHE A 49 4.08 13.96 1.07
C PHE A 49 3.57 13.34 2.37
N GLU A 50 2.71 12.32 2.26
CA GLU A 50 2.28 11.54 3.43
C GLU A 50 3.46 10.83 4.09
N TRP A 51 4.35 10.22 3.30
CA TRP A 51 5.58 9.63 3.85
C TRP A 51 6.40 10.64 4.63
N LEU A 52 6.69 11.81 4.05
CA LEU A 52 7.44 12.88 4.72
C LEU A 52 6.75 13.33 6.01
N PHE A 53 5.45 13.59 5.96
CA PHE A 53 4.66 13.96 7.13
C PHE A 53 4.77 12.91 8.26
N LEU A 54 4.59 11.62 7.94
CA LEU A 54 4.70 10.55 8.93
C LEU A 54 6.08 10.48 9.57
N THR A 55 7.13 10.62 8.77
CA THR A 55 8.51 10.55 9.29
C THR A 55 8.90 11.77 10.13
N ALA A 56 8.41 12.96 9.75
CA ALA A 56 8.59 14.17 10.53
C ALA A 56 7.86 14.06 11.88
N MET A 57 6.58 13.68 11.87
CA MET A 57 5.80 13.48 13.09
C MET A 57 6.39 12.39 13.98
N ALA A 58 6.90 11.30 13.40
CA ALA A 58 7.58 10.25 14.15
C ALA A 58 8.81 10.79 14.90
N THR A 59 9.63 11.58 14.20
CA THR A 59 10.84 12.19 14.77
C THR A 59 10.49 13.22 15.85
N GLU A 60 9.51 14.08 15.60
CA GLU A 60 9.08 15.12 16.56
C GLU A 60 8.48 14.56 17.85
N ASN A 61 7.95 13.34 17.82
CA ASN A 61 7.29 12.69 18.95
C ASN A 61 8.09 11.48 19.48
N ASP A 62 9.37 11.37 19.13
CA ASP A 62 10.28 10.31 19.60
C ASP A 62 9.78 8.87 19.35
N TYR A 63 9.06 8.65 18.25
CA TYR A 63 8.70 7.31 17.80
C TYR A 63 9.88 6.63 17.10
N ASN A 64 10.50 5.68 17.80
CA ASN A 64 11.57 4.86 17.22
C ASN A 64 11.06 3.93 16.11
N ASP A 65 9.92 3.28 16.35
CA ASP A 65 9.26 2.43 15.36
C ASP A 65 7.76 2.27 15.59
N PHE A 66 7.04 1.96 14.51
CA PHE A 66 5.62 1.58 14.54
C PHE A 66 5.25 0.75 13.32
N PHE A 67 4.17 -0.02 13.42
CA PHE A 67 3.68 -0.80 12.30
C PHE A 67 3.02 0.10 11.24
N MET A 68 3.40 -0.13 9.99
CA MET A 68 2.59 0.27 8.85
C MET A 68 1.44 -0.73 8.71
N GLY A 69 0.27 -0.31 8.25
CA GLY A 69 -0.84 -1.19 7.86
C GLY A 69 -0.59 -2.08 6.63
N ILE A 70 0.58 -2.72 6.53
CA ILE A 70 0.98 -3.64 5.46
C ILE A 70 1.54 -4.92 6.08
N ARG A 71 1.18 -6.05 5.47
CA ARG A 71 1.81 -7.35 5.76
C ARG A 71 2.03 -8.16 4.51
N PHE A 72 2.94 -9.12 4.60
CA PHE A 72 3.18 -10.12 3.58
C PHE A 72 2.33 -11.36 3.84
N ARG A 73 1.72 -11.89 2.78
CA ARG A 73 1.06 -13.21 2.76
C ARG A 73 1.54 -13.99 1.55
N LYS A 74 1.98 -15.23 1.75
CA LYS A 74 2.56 -16.07 0.68
C LYS A 74 1.65 -16.22 -0.55
N SER A 75 0.32 -16.20 -0.38
CA SER A 75 -0.63 -16.37 -1.48
C SER A 75 -0.84 -15.13 -2.35
N ILE A 76 -0.61 -13.93 -1.82
CA ILE A 76 -0.98 -12.65 -2.47
C ILE A 76 0.16 -11.62 -2.52
N GLY A 77 1.25 -11.86 -1.80
CA GLY A 77 2.35 -10.92 -1.64
C GLY A 77 2.11 -9.89 -0.53
N PHE A 78 2.65 -8.69 -0.72
CA PHE A 78 2.42 -7.55 0.19
C PHE A 78 1.02 -7.00 0.01
N GLU A 79 0.23 -7.03 1.08
CA GLU A 79 -1.12 -6.48 1.12
C GLU A 79 -1.24 -5.36 2.14
N ARG A 80 -2.04 -4.34 1.78
CA ARG A 80 -2.49 -3.30 2.70
C ARG A 80 -3.73 -3.77 3.44
N MET A 81 -3.92 -3.28 4.66
CA MET A 81 -5.10 -3.60 5.47
C MET A 81 -6.41 -3.07 4.85
N ASP A 82 -6.38 -1.92 4.16
CA ASP A 82 -7.49 -1.35 3.38
C ASP A 82 -7.74 -2.03 2.02
N LYS A 83 -6.93 -3.03 1.64
CA LYS A 83 -6.99 -3.71 0.33
C LYS A 83 -6.77 -2.79 -0.87
N LEU A 84 -6.25 -1.58 -0.65
CA LEU A 84 -5.80 -0.72 -1.73
C LEU A 84 -4.46 -1.17 -2.29
N ARG A 85 -4.10 -0.63 -3.46
CA ARG A 85 -2.81 -0.88 -4.08
C ARG A 85 -1.68 -0.25 -3.26
N LEU A 86 -0.62 -1.02 -3.04
CA LEU A 86 0.63 -0.49 -2.49
C LEU A 86 1.31 0.43 -3.53
N ARG A 87 1.55 1.69 -3.16
CA ARG A 87 2.12 2.71 -4.06
C ARG A 87 3.56 3.08 -3.74
N LEU A 88 3.96 2.90 -2.49
CA LEU A 88 5.30 3.18 -2.00
C LEU A 88 5.85 1.94 -1.30
N ALA A 89 7.18 1.82 -1.34
CA ALA A 89 7.92 0.75 -0.68
C ALA A 89 9.34 1.23 -0.32
N PRO A 90 9.48 2.21 0.59
CA PRO A 90 10.77 2.79 1.00
C PRO A 90 11.53 1.83 1.94
N TRP A 91 11.88 0.66 1.42
CA TRP A 91 12.66 -0.36 2.14
C TRP A 91 14.06 0.14 2.49
N ASP A 92 14.56 -0.26 3.65
CA ASP A 92 15.98 -0.10 3.94
C ASP A 92 16.83 -1.13 3.16
N ILE A 93 18.14 -0.93 3.18
CA ILE A 93 19.11 -1.82 2.58
C ILE A 93 18.95 -3.23 3.18
N GLY A 94 18.77 -4.23 2.31
CA GLY A 94 18.62 -5.64 2.71
C GLY A 94 17.19 -6.07 3.02
N GLU A 95 16.22 -5.15 2.93
CA GLU A 95 14.80 -5.43 3.05
C GLU A 95 14.14 -5.52 1.66
N PRO A 96 13.02 -6.25 1.50
CA PRO A 96 12.32 -7.04 2.52
C PRO A 96 13.00 -8.38 2.84
N ASN A 97 13.27 -8.65 4.12
CA ASN A 97 13.79 -9.93 4.60
C ASN A 97 12.70 -10.71 5.36
N LEU A 98 11.96 -11.56 4.63
CA LEU A 98 10.85 -12.35 5.15
C LEU A 98 11.23 -13.40 6.21
N LYS A 99 12.51 -13.58 6.52
CA LYS A 99 12.96 -14.40 7.67
C LYS A 99 12.69 -13.69 9.00
N ASN A 100 12.56 -12.35 8.99
CA ASN A 100 12.38 -11.53 10.19
C ASN A 100 10.92 -11.41 10.62
N GLY A 101 9.97 -11.85 9.79
CA GLY A 101 8.55 -11.76 10.05
C GLY A 101 7.75 -11.49 8.78
N ASN A 102 6.53 -11.00 8.96
CA ASN A 102 5.60 -10.74 7.86
C ASN A 102 4.94 -9.37 7.94
N CYS A 103 5.22 -8.54 8.94
CA CYS A 103 4.60 -7.23 9.09
C CYS A 103 5.60 -6.13 8.77
N VAL A 104 5.12 -5.05 8.15
CA VAL A 104 5.96 -3.91 7.80
C VAL A 104 5.99 -2.92 8.95
N ALA A 105 7.18 -2.52 9.37
CA ALA A 105 7.37 -1.47 10.35
C ALA A 105 8.17 -0.31 9.75
N LEU A 106 7.76 0.92 10.06
CA LEU A 106 8.60 2.09 9.87
C LEU A 106 9.57 2.16 11.04
N ARG A 107 10.85 2.37 10.75
CA ARG A 107 11.86 2.68 11.79
C ARG A 107 12.59 3.96 11.45
N ILE A 108 12.81 4.80 12.46
CA ILE A 108 13.71 5.95 12.37
C ILE A 108 15.12 5.46 12.75
N ASN A 109 16.00 5.33 11.76
CA ASN A 109 17.35 4.84 11.97
C ASN A 109 18.41 5.88 11.55
N LYS A 110 19.70 5.54 11.69
CA LYS A 110 20.81 6.44 11.37
C LYS A 110 20.89 6.83 9.88
N ASN A 111 20.41 5.97 8.99
CA ASN A 111 20.35 6.20 7.54
C ASN A 111 19.07 6.93 7.12
N GLY A 112 18.16 7.20 8.06
CA GLY A 112 16.89 7.85 7.85
C GLY A 112 15.69 6.95 8.15
N PRO A 113 14.47 7.45 7.90
CA PRO A 113 13.26 6.65 8.00
C PRO A 113 13.20 5.63 6.86
N ALA A 114 12.95 4.37 7.19
CA ALA A 114 12.81 3.31 6.20
C ALA A 114 11.88 2.18 6.69
N TRP A 115 11.43 1.35 5.75
CA TRP A 115 10.64 0.16 6.04
C TRP A 115 11.51 -1.05 6.32
N PHE A 116 11.04 -1.86 7.26
CA PHE A 116 11.61 -3.14 7.65
C PHE A 116 10.54 -4.20 7.73
N ILE A 117 10.91 -5.45 7.45
CA ILE A 117 10.11 -6.59 7.85
C ILE A 117 10.36 -6.87 9.33
N ASP A 118 9.28 -7.05 10.08
CA ASP A 118 9.33 -7.39 11.49
C ASP A 118 8.27 -8.44 11.85
N ASP A 119 8.48 -9.05 13.01
CA ASP A 119 7.54 -9.99 13.60
C ASP A 119 6.28 -9.25 14.02
N CYS A 120 5.14 -9.71 13.49
CA CYS A 120 3.81 -9.18 13.77
C CYS A 120 3.43 -9.27 15.26
N MET A 121 4.06 -10.18 16.01
CA MET A 121 3.82 -10.38 17.44
C MET A 121 4.60 -9.41 18.33
N LYS A 122 5.56 -8.66 17.79
CA LYS A 122 6.23 -7.60 18.56
C LYS A 122 5.26 -6.49 18.88
N ARG A 123 5.40 -5.95 20.09
CA ARG A 123 4.60 -4.81 20.54
C ARG A 123 5.28 -3.51 20.14
N LYS A 124 4.58 -2.65 19.41
CA LYS A 124 5.06 -1.34 18.94
C LYS A 124 4.05 -0.24 19.22
N ALA A 125 4.50 1.00 19.17
CA ALA A 125 3.61 2.15 19.17
C ALA A 125 2.57 2.05 18.04
N VAL A 126 1.42 2.66 18.25
CA VAL A 126 0.29 2.61 17.32
C VAL A 126 0.05 3.98 16.73
N VAL A 127 0.12 4.03 15.40
CA VAL A 127 -0.24 5.20 14.60
C VAL A 127 -1.39 4.80 13.70
N CYS A 128 -2.53 5.43 13.89
CA CYS A 128 -3.74 5.18 13.12
C CYS A 128 -3.99 6.27 12.09
N ARG A 129 -4.54 5.90 10.93
CA ARG A 129 -5.09 6.80 9.91
C ARG A 129 -6.61 6.75 9.96
N LEU A 130 -7.25 7.92 9.97
CA LEU A 130 -8.68 8.08 9.71
C LEU A 130 -8.91 8.55 8.27
N THR A 131 -9.93 8.02 7.61
CA THR A 131 -10.25 8.39 6.22
C THR A 131 -11.74 8.28 5.91
N ASN A 132 -12.18 9.07 4.93
CA ASN A 132 -13.48 8.94 4.27
C ASN A 132 -13.46 8.04 3.04
N GLU A 133 -12.26 7.71 2.56
CA GLU A 133 -12.07 6.83 1.42
C GLU A 133 -12.51 5.43 1.80
N LYS A 134 -13.48 4.92 1.04
CA LYS A 134 -13.94 3.55 1.22
C LYS A 134 -12.81 2.61 0.80
N PRO A 135 -12.48 1.57 1.59
CA PRO A 135 -11.61 0.49 1.11
C PRO A 135 -12.18 -0.03 -0.21
N MET A 136 -11.30 -0.21 -1.21
CA MET A 136 -11.72 -0.44 -2.59
C MET A 136 -12.73 -1.59 -2.67
N SER A 137 -13.92 -1.29 -3.18
CA SER A 137 -14.85 -2.30 -3.64
C SER A 137 -14.44 -2.63 -5.06
N MET A 138 -14.09 -3.89 -5.37
CA MET A 138 -14.04 -4.35 -6.76
C MET A 138 -15.44 -4.15 -7.33
N VAL A 139 -15.64 -3.08 -8.11
CA VAL A 139 -16.87 -2.91 -8.88
C VAL A 139 -16.60 -3.62 -10.20
N PRO A 140 -17.32 -4.71 -10.53
CA PRO A 140 -17.19 -5.32 -11.83
C PRO A 140 -17.67 -4.33 -12.89
N GLN A 141 -16.76 -3.90 -13.75
CA GLN A 141 -17.10 -3.11 -14.93
C GLN A 141 -17.42 -4.07 -16.08
N THR A 142 -18.48 -3.79 -16.85
CA THR A 142 -18.71 -4.47 -18.13
C THR A 142 -17.70 -3.95 -19.14
N VAL A 143 -16.56 -4.63 -19.27
CA VAL A 143 -15.52 -4.29 -20.26
C VAL A 143 -15.57 -5.29 -21.42
N ARG A 144 -15.34 -4.79 -22.64
CA ARG A 144 -15.02 -5.60 -23.82
C ARG A 144 -13.70 -5.09 -24.38
N CYS A 145 -12.98 -5.93 -25.11
CA CYS A 145 -11.78 -5.48 -25.83
C CYS A 145 -12.17 -4.52 -26.96
N PRO A 146 -11.26 -3.58 -27.32
CA PRO A 146 -11.49 -2.70 -28.45
C PRO A 146 -11.74 -3.49 -29.74
N ASP A 147 -12.47 -2.88 -30.67
CA ASP A 147 -12.71 -3.46 -32.00
C ASP A 147 -11.37 -3.77 -32.71
N GLY A 148 -11.28 -4.93 -33.37
CA GLY A 148 -10.05 -5.43 -34.00
C GLY A 148 -9.06 -6.09 -33.03
N LYS A 149 -9.48 -6.35 -31.79
CA LYS A 149 -8.72 -7.01 -30.71
C LYS A 149 -9.53 -8.09 -30.00
N GLU A 150 -10.48 -8.70 -30.70
CA GLU A 150 -11.42 -9.68 -30.15
C GLU A 150 -10.71 -10.98 -29.71
N ASP A 151 -9.51 -11.24 -30.22
CA ASP A 151 -8.64 -12.36 -29.86
C ASP A 151 -7.82 -12.12 -28.59
N TRP A 152 -7.89 -10.92 -28.00
CA TRP A 152 -7.20 -10.59 -26.76
C TRP A 152 -7.95 -11.15 -25.55
N ILE A 153 -7.21 -11.42 -24.48
CA ILE A 153 -7.78 -11.93 -23.23
C ILE A 153 -8.49 -10.78 -22.52
N LEU A 154 -9.82 -10.84 -22.46
CA LEU A 154 -10.61 -9.91 -21.66
C LEU A 154 -10.45 -10.23 -20.17
N GLY A 155 -9.91 -9.30 -19.40
CA GLY A 155 -9.99 -9.31 -17.94
C GLY A 155 -11.11 -8.40 -17.43
N GLU A 156 -11.20 -8.26 -16.11
CA GLU A 156 -12.32 -7.54 -15.46
C GLU A 156 -12.40 -6.06 -15.84
N THR A 157 -11.27 -5.43 -16.18
CA THR A 157 -11.21 -3.99 -16.48
C THR A 157 -10.38 -3.65 -17.71
N HIS A 158 -9.58 -4.59 -18.23
CA HIS A 158 -8.62 -4.35 -19.31
C HIS A 158 -8.52 -5.59 -20.21
N CYS A 159 -7.93 -5.41 -21.38
CA CYS A 159 -7.61 -6.50 -22.28
C CYS A 159 -6.11 -6.75 -22.35
N TYR A 160 -5.74 -8.02 -22.45
CA TYR A 160 -4.38 -8.50 -22.33
C TYR A 160 -3.97 -9.32 -23.54
N TYR A 161 -2.79 -9.05 -24.05
CA TYR A 161 -2.15 -9.86 -25.09
C TYR A 161 -0.90 -10.52 -24.51
N LEU A 162 -0.87 -11.84 -24.58
CA LEU A 162 0.31 -12.60 -24.15
C LEU A 162 1.23 -12.79 -25.35
N VAL A 163 2.36 -12.08 -25.34
CA VAL A 163 3.42 -12.28 -26.34
C VAL A 163 4.06 -13.63 -26.09
N SER A 164 3.73 -14.62 -26.91
CA SER A 164 4.27 -15.98 -26.84
C SER A 164 5.41 -16.25 -27.84
N ASN A 165 5.56 -15.40 -28.86
CA ASN A 165 6.63 -15.51 -29.84
C ASN A 165 7.96 -15.08 -29.20
N THR A 166 8.89 -16.02 -29.04
CA THR A 166 10.20 -15.79 -28.41
C THR A 166 11.04 -14.75 -29.14
N SER A 167 10.84 -14.55 -30.45
CA SER A 167 11.52 -13.49 -31.22
C SER A 167 11.08 -12.07 -30.83
N MET A 168 9.93 -11.94 -30.16
CA MET A 168 9.41 -10.69 -29.62
C MET A 168 9.77 -10.49 -28.13
N PHE A 169 10.53 -11.40 -27.52
CA PHE A 169 10.99 -11.22 -26.15
C PHE A 169 12.02 -10.11 -26.09
N SER A 170 11.85 -9.22 -25.12
CA SER A 170 12.70 -8.04 -24.95
C SER A 170 12.98 -7.76 -23.49
N SER A 171 14.00 -6.94 -23.21
CA SER A 171 14.25 -6.45 -21.85
C SER A 171 13.05 -5.65 -21.32
N GLY A 172 12.91 -5.54 -20.00
CA GLY A 172 11.75 -4.89 -19.36
C GLY A 172 11.46 -3.47 -19.87
N PHE A 173 12.50 -2.64 -20.03
CA PHE A 173 12.36 -1.29 -20.60
C PHE A 173 11.84 -1.33 -22.05
N LYS A 174 12.36 -2.24 -22.88
CA LYS A 174 11.96 -2.35 -24.29
C LYS A 174 10.58 -2.97 -24.44
N ALA A 175 10.18 -3.86 -23.53
CA ALA A 175 8.89 -4.53 -23.53
C ALA A 175 7.73 -3.53 -23.43
N ASP A 176 7.85 -2.48 -22.61
CA ASP A 176 6.82 -1.44 -22.49
C ASP A 176 6.55 -0.74 -23.82
N HIS A 177 7.62 -0.31 -24.49
CA HIS A 177 7.55 0.31 -25.80
C HIS A 177 7.05 -0.66 -26.90
N ASP A 178 7.48 -1.92 -26.87
CA ASP A 178 7.05 -2.90 -27.87
C ASP A 178 5.56 -3.31 -27.65
N CYS A 179 5.08 -3.37 -26.41
CA CYS A 179 3.65 -3.52 -26.08
C CYS A 179 2.81 -2.37 -26.65
N PHE A 180 3.30 -1.13 -26.57
CA PHE A 180 2.62 0.02 -27.17
C PHE A 180 2.50 -0.09 -28.71
N LYS A 181 3.47 -0.71 -29.39
CA LYS A 181 3.35 -0.98 -30.83
C LYS A 181 2.32 -2.06 -31.11
N VAL A 182 2.26 -3.10 -30.28
CA VAL A 182 1.30 -4.21 -30.41
C VAL A 182 -0.14 -3.71 -30.21
N SER A 183 -0.37 -2.77 -29.28
CA SER A 183 -1.71 -2.21 -29.06
C SER A 183 -2.22 -1.41 -30.26
N LYS A 184 -1.34 -0.73 -31.00
CA LYS A 184 -1.68 0.08 -32.18
C LYS A 184 -1.94 -0.70 -33.47
N LYS A 185 -1.50 -1.96 -33.56
CA LYS A 185 -1.77 -2.78 -34.76
C LYS A 185 -3.26 -3.13 -34.79
N VAL A 186 -4.03 -2.47 -35.63
CA VAL A 186 -5.38 -2.93 -36.00
C VAL A 186 -5.19 -3.83 -37.22
N ASN A 187 -5.73 -5.04 -37.18
CA ASN A 187 -5.74 -5.93 -38.36
C ASN A 187 -6.59 -5.34 -39.48
#